data_AF-A0ABD3UUZ3-F1
#
_entry.id   AF-A0ABD3UUZ3-F1
#
_cell.length_a   1.000
_cell.length_b   1.000
_cell.length_c   1.000
_cell.angle_alpha   90.00
_cell.angle_beta   90.00
_cell.angle_gamma   90.00
#
_symmetry.space_group_name_H-M   'P 1'
#
loop_
_entity.id
_entity.type
_entity.pdbx_description
1 polymer ?
#
loop_
_entity_poly.entity_id
_entity_poly.type
_entity_poly.pdbx_seq_one_letter_code
_entity_poly.pdbx_strand_id
1 'polypeptide(L)'
;DGVWSSWSNLTDCSQTCGNGTQHRQRTCIFPNTGADHGKNCSGSSTETLTCNNSICPVDGRWDTWSPWSTCSHTCGFAVQHRQRTCVFKEPTAKGHDCVGNVQETQDCAMKPCPVNGTWTDWNAWSSCSQTCDNGTMTRTRACHFLPEGAPHDHNCTGDSQEITTCTI
;
A
#
# COMPACT_ATOMS: atom_id res chain seq x y z
N ASP A 1 36.29 -31.31 -56.13
CA ASP A 1 35.11 -30.81 -55.41
C ASP A 1 35.52 -30.34 -54.02
N GLY A 2 34.80 -29.37 -53.47
CA GLY A 2 35.07 -28.82 -52.14
C GLY A 2 34.75 -29.82 -51.03
N VAL A 3 35.49 -29.74 -49.93
CA VAL A 3 35.30 -30.56 -48.72
C VAL A 3 35.04 -29.64 -47.53
N TRP A 4 34.06 -29.99 -46.71
CA TRP A 4 33.77 -29.23 -45.49
C TRP A 4 34.89 -29.38 -44.44
N SER A 5 35.27 -28.28 -43.80
CA SER A 5 36.05 -28.30 -42.56
C SER A 5 35.27 -28.99 -41.43
N SER A 6 35.95 -29.31 -40.33
CA SER A 6 35.25 -29.57 -39.08
C SER A 6 34.42 -28.36 -38.68
N TRP A 7 33.31 -28.62 -37.99
CA TRP A 7 32.52 -27.55 -37.37
C TRP A 7 33.35 -26.84 -36.30
N SER A 8 33.14 -25.53 -36.17
CA SER A 8 33.59 -24.77 -35.01
C SER A 8 32.90 -25.26 -33.73
N ASN A 9 33.39 -24.79 -32.58
CA ASN A 9 32.62 -24.86 -31.34
C ASN A 9 31.31 -24.10 -31.49
N LEU A 10 30.32 -24.51 -30.69
CA LEU A 10 29.08 -23.74 -30.53
C LEU A 10 29.38 -22.44 -29.80
N THR A 11 28.73 -21.37 -30.23
CA THR A 11 28.69 -20.12 -29.47
C THR A 11 27.93 -20.31 -28.16
N ASP A 12 28.11 -19.37 -27.25
CA ASP A 12 27.19 -19.23 -26.13
C ASP A 12 25.74 -19.09 -26.62
N CYS A 13 24.80 -19.49 -25.76
CA CYS A 13 23.39 -19.33 -26.02
C CYS A 13 23.05 -17.84 -26.15
N SER A 14 22.22 -17.48 -27.13
CA SER A 14 21.81 -16.09 -27.38
C SER A 14 20.98 -15.47 -26.25
N GLN A 15 20.49 -16.28 -25.33
CA GLN A 15 19.81 -15.87 -24.12
C GLN A 15 20.53 -16.43 -22.91
N THR A 16 20.44 -15.77 -21.76
CA THR A 16 20.95 -16.30 -20.47
C THR A 16 19.90 -17.10 -19.71
N CYS A 17 18.62 -16.98 -20.10
CA CYS A 17 17.48 -17.69 -19.54
C CYS A 17 16.47 -18.03 -20.64
N GLY A 18 15.57 -18.98 -20.39
CA GLY A 18 14.55 -19.41 -21.34
C GLY A 18 15.14 -20.05 -22.59
N ASN A 19 14.42 -19.92 -23.70
CA ASN A 19 14.81 -20.52 -24.97
C ASN A 19 15.66 -19.55 -25.77
N GLY A 20 16.85 -19.99 -26.15
CA GLY A 20 17.75 -19.26 -27.04
C GLY A 20 18.25 -20.13 -28.18
N THR A 21 19.22 -19.58 -28.89
CA THR A 21 19.88 -20.21 -30.03
C THR A 21 21.39 -20.08 -29.90
N GLN A 22 22.09 -21.12 -30.33
CA GLN A 22 23.54 -21.15 -30.46
C GLN A 22 23.89 -21.58 -31.88
N HIS A 23 25.02 -21.13 -32.39
CA HIS A 23 25.42 -21.41 -33.76
C HIS A 23 26.85 -21.95 -33.82
N ARG A 24 27.11 -22.72 -34.88
CA ARG A 24 28.46 -23.14 -35.26
C ARG A 24 28.62 -23.04 -36.77
N GLN A 25 29.85 -22.85 -37.21
CA GLN A 25 30.17 -22.61 -38.61
C GLN A 25 31.23 -23.60 -39.11
N ARG A 26 31.23 -23.83 -40.42
CA ARG A 26 32.25 -24.60 -41.14
C ARG A 26 32.53 -23.94 -42.48
N THR A 27 33.74 -24.12 -42.99
CA THR A 27 34.18 -23.51 -44.24
C THR A 27 34.36 -24.58 -45.30
N CYS A 28 33.97 -24.27 -46.54
CA CYS A 28 34.24 -25.14 -47.68
C CYS A 28 35.70 -24.95 -48.11
N ILE A 29 36.50 -26.02 -48.06
CA ILE A 29 37.92 -26.02 -48.37
C ILE A 29 38.12 -26.64 -49.75
N PHE A 30 38.91 -25.98 -50.60
CA PHE A 30 39.32 -26.49 -51.91
C PHE A 30 40.78 -26.93 -51.86
N PRO A 31 41.08 -28.24 -51.81
CA PRO A 31 42.44 -28.73 -51.68
C PRO A 31 43.30 -28.52 -52.93
N ASN A 32 42.70 -28.27 -54.11
CA ASN A 32 43.40 -27.99 -55.36
C ASN A 32 43.22 -26.51 -55.75
N THR A 33 44.32 -25.78 -55.92
CA THR A 33 44.37 -24.35 -56.27
C THR A 33 44.40 -24.07 -57.79
N GLY A 34 44.03 -25.05 -58.62
CA GLY A 34 43.99 -24.90 -60.08
C GLY A 34 42.84 -24.02 -60.59
N ALA A 35 42.92 -23.58 -61.86
CA ALA A 35 41.99 -22.64 -62.50
C ALA A 35 40.53 -23.12 -62.59
N ASP A 36 40.29 -24.43 -62.48
CA ASP A 36 38.95 -25.00 -62.36
C ASP A 36 38.65 -25.32 -60.88
N HIS A 37 38.03 -24.35 -60.19
CA HIS A 37 37.44 -24.64 -58.89
C HIS A 37 36.34 -25.69 -59.08
N GLY A 38 36.57 -26.91 -58.57
CA GLY A 38 35.58 -27.99 -58.60
C GLY A 38 34.25 -27.59 -57.92
N LYS A 39 33.27 -28.51 -57.86
CA LYS A 39 31.94 -28.17 -57.34
C LYS A 39 32.01 -27.65 -55.90
N ASN A 40 31.23 -26.60 -55.60
CA ASN A 40 31.09 -26.06 -54.26
C ASN A 40 30.50 -27.11 -53.30
N CYS A 41 30.77 -26.98 -52.00
CA CYS A 41 30.23 -27.88 -51.01
C CYS A 41 28.70 -27.80 -50.96
N SER A 42 28.03 -28.95 -50.97
CA SER A 42 26.58 -29.03 -50.82
C SER A 42 26.19 -28.93 -49.34
N GLY A 43 25.18 -28.10 -49.05
CA GLY A 43 24.62 -27.90 -47.71
C GLY A 43 25.02 -26.57 -47.06
N SER A 44 24.57 -26.35 -45.83
CA SER A 44 24.80 -25.09 -45.11
C SER A 44 26.21 -25.02 -44.50
N SER A 45 26.82 -23.83 -44.53
CA SER A 45 28.05 -23.48 -43.80
C SER A 45 27.78 -23.11 -42.35
N THR A 46 26.52 -22.90 -41.97
CA THR A 46 26.10 -22.54 -40.60
C THR A 46 25.02 -23.50 -40.11
N GLU A 47 25.13 -23.90 -38.86
CA GLU A 47 24.10 -24.68 -38.17
C GLU A 47 23.65 -23.92 -36.93
N THR A 48 22.33 -23.85 -36.75
CA THR A 48 21.69 -23.22 -35.59
C THR A 48 21.02 -24.30 -34.76
N LEU A 49 21.35 -24.36 -33.49
CA LEU A 49 20.75 -25.27 -32.52
C LEU A 49 20.01 -24.47 -31.45
N THR A 50 18.93 -25.05 -30.93
CA THR A 50 18.24 -24.49 -29.77
C THR A 50 19.02 -24.80 -28.49
N CYS A 51 19.00 -23.86 -27.55
CA CYS A 51 19.50 -24.02 -26.20
C CYS A 51 18.39 -23.62 -25.22
N ASN A 52 18.18 -24.44 -24.18
CA ASN A 52 17.17 -24.22 -23.16
C ASN A 52 17.88 -23.96 -21.84
N ASN A 53 17.83 -22.71 -21.40
CA ASN A 53 18.36 -22.29 -20.11
C ASN A 53 17.28 -22.34 -19.02
N SER A 54 17.65 -21.99 -17.80
CA SER A 54 16.71 -21.85 -16.68
C SER A 54 15.61 -20.83 -16.99
N ILE A 55 14.47 -20.98 -16.31
CA ILE A 55 13.30 -20.10 -16.49
C ILE A 55 13.70 -18.63 -16.26
N CYS A 56 13.26 -17.74 -17.15
CA CYS A 56 13.58 -16.33 -17.03
C CYS A 56 12.94 -15.67 -15.81
N PRO A 57 13.65 -14.72 -15.17
CA PRO A 57 13.05 -13.92 -14.13
C PRO A 57 11.97 -13.02 -14.72
N VAL A 58 10.84 -12.91 -14.03
CA VAL A 58 9.77 -11.95 -14.37
C VAL A 58 9.55 -11.04 -13.17
N ASP A 59 9.60 -9.74 -13.43
CA ASP A 59 9.40 -8.74 -12.40
C ASP A 59 7.98 -8.80 -11.82
N GLY A 60 7.88 -8.46 -10.55
CA GLY A 60 6.62 -8.43 -9.82
C GLY A 60 5.69 -7.35 -10.38
N ARG A 61 4.38 -7.63 -10.31
CA ARG A 61 3.34 -6.64 -10.58
C ARG A 61 2.45 -6.47 -9.37
N TRP A 62 1.94 -5.26 -9.17
CA TRP A 62 0.95 -5.02 -8.14
C TRP A 62 -0.34 -5.76 -8.48
N ASP A 63 -0.89 -6.46 -7.49
CA ASP A 63 -2.27 -6.90 -7.52
C ASP A 63 -3.22 -5.69 -7.31
N THR A 64 -4.51 -5.96 -7.41
CA THR A 64 -5.54 -4.97 -7.09
C THR A 64 -5.46 -4.54 -5.63
N TRP A 65 -5.77 -3.28 -5.37
CA TRP A 65 -5.88 -2.78 -4.02
C TRP A 65 -7.02 -3.49 -3.29
N SER A 66 -6.80 -3.80 -2.01
CA SER A 66 -7.88 -4.15 -1.10
C SER A 66 -8.93 -3.02 -1.06
N PRO A 67 -10.16 -3.34 -0.65
CA PRO A 67 -11.09 -2.31 -0.19
C PRO A 67 -10.44 -1.45 0.90
N TRP A 68 -10.90 -0.21 1.03
CA TRP A 68 -10.56 0.62 2.17
C TRP A 68 -11.08 0.00 3.47
N SER A 69 -10.29 0.09 4.53
CA SER A 69 -10.72 -0.24 5.89
C SER A 69 -11.85 0.68 6.35
N THR A 70 -12.49 0.36 7.47
CA THR A 70 -13.28 1.36 8.18
C THR A 70 -12.37 2.49 8.69
N CYS A 71 -12.96 3.66 8.94
CA CYS A 71 -12.25 4.79 9.55
C CYS A 71 -11.81 4.45 10.97
N SER A 72 -10.67 4.99 11.40
CA SER A 72 -10.08 4.77 12.73
C SER A 72 -10.98 5.25 13.88
N HIS A 73 -11.80 6.26 13.63
CA HIS A 73 -12.78 6.82 14.56
C HIS A 73 -14.12 7.05 13.87
N THR A 74 -15.18 7.19 14.68
CA THR A 74 -16.55 7.44 14.22
C THR A 74 -16.90 8.94 14.19
N CYS A 75 -16.00 9.81 14.64
CA CYS A 75 -16.13 11.25 14.65
C CYS A 75 -14.74 11.92 14.61
N GLY A 76 -14.71 13.23 14.34
CA GLY A 76 -13.49 14.03 14.35
C GLY A 76 -12.54 13.67 13.20
N PHE A 77 -11.24 13.87 13.41
CA PHE A 77 -10.24 13.46 12.44
C PHE A 77 -10.07 11.93 12.49
N ALA A 78 -10.32 11.26 11.38
CA ALA A 78 -10.15 9.83 11.25
C ALA A 78 -9.47 9.50 9.91
N VAL A 79 -8.80 8.35 9.86
CA VAL A 79 -8.13 7.86 8.65
C VAL A 79 -8.56 6.44 8.34
N GLN A 80 -8.46 6.06 7.07
CA GLN A 80 -8.66 4.69 6.60
C GLN A 80 -7.45 4.25 5.77
N HIS A 81 -7.24 2.94 5.69
CA HIS A 81 -6.10 2.36 4.99
C HIS A 81 -6.55 1.30 3.98
N ARG A 82 -5.74 1.10 2.94
CA ARG A 82 -5.86 -0.04 2.03
C ARG A 82 -4.48 -0.58 1.71
N GLN A 83 -4.41 -1.84 1.31
CA GLN A 83 -3.17 -2.55 1.04
C GLN A 83 -3.24 -3.30 -0.29
N ARG A 84 -2.10 -3.58 -0.89
CA ARG A 84 -1.97 -4.41 -2.09
C ARG A 84 -0.75 -5.32 -1.95
N THR A 85 -0.72 -6.40 -2.71
CA THR A 85 0.37 -7.37 -2.67
C THR A 85 1.13 -7.37 -3.99
N CYS A 86 2.45 -7.51 -3.93
CA CYS A 86 3.24 -7.75 -5.12
C CYS A 86 3.16 -9.23 -5.52
N VAL A 87 2.74 -9.50 -6.75
CA VAL A 87 2.53 -10.87 -7.27
C VAL A 87 3.47 -11.17 -8.43
N PHE A 88 3.95 -12.41 -8.47
CA PHE A 88 4.83 -12.94 -9.50
C PHE A 88 4.07 -14.01 -10.30
N LYS A 89 4.34 -14.12 -11.60
CA LYS A 89 3.68 -15.11 -12.47
C LYS A 89 4.37 -16.46 -12.33
N GLU A 90 3.75 -17.45 -11.71
CA GLU A 90 4.32 -18.81 -11.72
C GLU A 90 4.20 -19.48 -13.10
N PRO A 91 5.13 -20.36 -13.50
CA PRO A 91 6.44 -20.60 -12.89
C PRO A 91 7.47 -19.63 -13.48
N THR A 92 7.95 -18.65 -12.71
CA THR A 92 9.06 -17.76 -13.13
C THR A 92 10.08 -17.67 -12.01
N ALA A 93 11.36 -17.51 -12.35
CA ALA A 93 12.29 -17.00 -11.35
C ALA A 93 11.77 -15.63 -10.89
N LYS A 94 11.73 -15.34 -9.60
CA LYS A 94 11.29 -14.01 -9.14
C LYS A 94 12.29 -12.98 -9.68
N GLY A 95 11.81 -12.03 -10.48
CA GLY A 95 12.60 -10.89 -10.92
C GLY A 95 12.69 -9.81 -9.84
N HIS A 96 12.68 -8.56 -10.25
CA HIS A 96 12.64 -7.43 -9.32
C HIS A 96 11.28 -7.36 -8.62
N ASP A 97 11.30 -6.84 -7.39
CA ASP A 97 10.08 -6.57 -6.62
C ASP A 97 9.32 -5.36 -7.18
N CYS A 98 8.05 -5.23 -6.79
CA CYS A 98 7.21 -4.15 -7.24
C CYS A 98 7.69 -2.78 -6.71
N VAL A 99 7.76 -1.79 -7.60
CA VAL A 99 8.11 -0.42 -7.21
C VAL A 99 6.86 0.33 -6.71
N GLY A 100 6.95 0.93 -5.53
CA GLY A 100 5.91 1.78 -4.93
C GLY A 100 5.42 1.27 -3.56
N ASN A 101 4.41 1.93 -3.02
CA ASN A 101 3.92 1.63 -1.66
C ASN A 101 3.00 0.41 -1.63
N VAL A 102 3.19 -0.44 -0.62
CA VAL A 102 2.32 -1.59 -0.29
C VAL A 102 1.00 -1.14 0.36
N GLN A 103 1.04 -0.01 1.07
CA GLN A 103 -0.08 0.53 1.82
C GLN A 103 -0.35 1.99 1.42
N GLU A 104 -1.62 2.36 1.46
CA GLU A 104 -2.09 3.73 1.27
C GLU A 104 -2.99 4.14 2.43
N THR A 105 -2.95 5.42 2.78
CA THR A 105 -3.74 6.03 3.84
C THR A 105 -4.40 7.28 3.31
N GLN A 106 -5.66 7.48 3.68
CA GLN A 106 -6.40 8.70 3.36
C GLN A 106 -7.30 9.11 4.52
N ASP A 107 -7.64 10.40 4.53
CA ASP A 107 -8.55 10.97 5.52
C ASP A 107 -9.99 10.50 5.30
N CYS A 108 -10.74 10.44 6.39
CA CYS A 108 -12.17 10.20 6.40
C CYS A 108 -12.93 11.50 6.68
N ALA A 109 -13.98 11.76 5.91
CA ALA A 109 -14.93 12.82 6.21
C ALA A 109 -15.90 12.36 7.31
N MET A 110 -15.58 12.68 8.56
CA MET A 110 -16.42 12.35 9.71
C MET A 110 -17.11 13.60 10.27
N LYS A 111 -18.24 13.38 10.95
CA LYS A 111 -18.88 14.43 11.76
C LYS A 111 -17.96 14.85 12.92
N PRO A 112 -18.02 16.09 13.41
CA PRO A 112 -17.34 16.49 14.64
C PRO A 112 -17.68 15.56 15.80
N CYS A 113 -16.72 15.35 16.70
CA CYS A 113 -16.98 14.58 17.91
C CYS A 113 -17.88 15.36 18.86
N PRO A 114 -18.77 14.68 19.60
CA PRO A 114 -19.48 15.32 20.69
C PRO A 114 -18.47 15.87 21.71
N VAL A 115 -18.70 17.10 22.15
CA VAL A 115 -17.89 17.75 23.19
C VAL A 115 -18.71 17.73 24.47
N ASN A 116 -18.09 17.31 25.57
CA ASN A 116 -18.77 17.34 26.87
C ASN A 116 -19.07 18.80 27.26
N GLY A 117 -20.26 19.02 27.80
CA GLY A 117 -20.60 20.31 28.40
C GLY A 117 -19.69 20.63 29.58
N THR A 118 -19.32 21.90 29.73
CA THR A 118 -18.58 22.41 30.89
C THR A 118 -19.51 23.23 31.78
N TRP A 119 -19.47 22.99 33.08
CA TRP A 119 -20.19 23.85 34.02
C TRP A 119 -19.64 25.28 33.99
N THR A 120 -20.54 26.27 33.99
CA THR A 120 -20.17 27.63 34.37
C THR A 120 -19.79 27.67 35.85
N ASP A 121 -19.16 28.76 36.28
CA ASP A 121 -19.05 29.06 37.69
C ASP A 121 -20.44 29.10 38.35
N TRP A 122 -20.46 28.76 39.64
CA TRP A 122 -21.66 28.90 40.45
C TRP A 122 -22.03 30.37 40.59
N ASN A 123 -23.33 30.66 40.49
CA ASN A 123 -23.86 31.94 40.91
C ASN A 123 -23.65 32.15 42.41
N ALA A 124 -23.74 33.40 42.85
CA ALA A 124 -23.78 33.73 44.27
C ALA A 124 -24.95 32.99 44.96
N TRP A 125 -24.77 32.66 46.23
CA TRP A 125 -25.85 32.12 47.06
C TRP A 125 -27.02 33.12 47.13
N SER A 126 -28.24 32.60 47.08
CA SER A 126 -29.43 33.38 47.40
C SER A 126 -29.39 33.90 48.84
N SER A 127 -30.21 34.90 49.15
CA SER A 127 -30.52 35.22 50.54
C SER A 127 -31.10 33.99 51.26
N CYS A 128 -30.92 33.93 52.58
CA CYS A 128 -31.55 32.89 53.39
C CYS A 128 -33.07 32.96 53.24
N SER A 129 -33.72 31.81 53.11
CA SER A 129 -35.17 31.72 52.91
C SER A 129 -35.98 32.17 54.13
N GLN A 130 -35.37 32.18 55.31
CA GLN A 130 -35.95 32.68 56.55
C GLN A 130 -35.16 33.88 57.05
N THR A 131 -35.78 34.67 57.94
CA THR A 131 -35.14 35.81 58.62
C THR A 131 -34.94 35.57 60.12
N CYS A 132 -35.42 34.44 60.63
CA CYS A 132 -35.23 33.93 61.98
C CYS A 132 -35.04 32.41 61.91
N ASP A 133 -34.33 31.84 62.89
CA ASP A 133 -34.02 30.41 62.98
C ASP A 133 -33.19 29.86 61.79
N ASN A 134 -33.40 28.58 61.43
CA ASN A 134 -32.67 27.88 60.39
C ASN A 134 -33.42 27.97 59.06
N GLY A 135 -32.78 28.51 58.03
CA GLY A 135 -33.29 28.60 56.67
C GLY A 135 -32.42 27.83 55.67
N THR A 136 -32.70 28.05 54.39
CA THR A 136 -31.93 27.49 53.27
C THR A 136 -31.53 28.58 52.30
N MET A 137 -30.36 28.42 51.70
CA MET A 137 -29.91 29.22 50.57
C MET A 137 -29.54 28.29 49.42
N THR A 138 -29.75 28.78 48.20
CA THR A 138 -29.56 28.00 46.97
C THR A 138 -28.61 28.76 46.05
N ARG A 139 -27.72 28.02 45.37
CA ARG A 139 -26.96 28.53 44.23
C ARG A 139 -27.15 27.62 43.03
N THR A 140 -26.96 28.19 41.84
CA THR A 140 -27.16 27.49 40.56
C THR A 140 -25.97 27.70 39.63
N ARG A 141 -25.77 26.76 38.71
CA ARG A 141 -24.78 26.86 37.62
C ARG A 141 -25.40 26.35 36.32
N ALA A 142 -24.93 26.84 35.18
CA ALA A 142 -25.42 26.42 33.87
C ALA A 142 -24.43 25.46 33.21
N CYS A 143 -24.95 24.50 32.44
CA CYS A 143 -24.12 23.64 31.60
C CYS A 143 -23.90 24.35 30.25
N HIS A 144 -22.65 24.72 29.96
CA HIS A 144 -22.27 25.38 28.72
C HIS A 144 -21.77 24.35 27.70
N PHE A 145 -22.31 24.37 26.47
CA PHE A 145 -21.85 23.55 25.35
C PHE A 145 -21.15 24.43 24.31
N LEU A 146 -19.82 24.36 24.21
CA LEU A 146 -19.04 25.00 23.13
C LEU A 146 -18.77 23.95 22.03
N PRO A 147 -18.96 24.22 20.73
CA PRO A 147 -19.70 25.31 20.06
C PRO A 147 -21.16 24.92 19.69
N GLU A 148 -22.00 25.91 19.36
CA GLU A 148 -23.34 25.74 18.79
C GLU A 148 -23.29 24.82 17.55
N GLY A 149 -23.69 23.55 17.69
CA GLY A 149 -23.69 22.57 16.61
C GLY A 149 -23.24 21.17 17.00
N ALA A 150 -22.70 20.98 18.21
CA ALA A 150 -22.45 19.64 18.74
C ALA A 150 -23.80 18.94 19.08
N PRO A 151 -23.97 17.64 18.76
CA PRO A 151 -25.15 16.88 19.18
C PRO A 151 -25.31 16.95 20.71
N HIS A 152 -26.50 17.35 21.18
CA HIS A 152 -26.88 17.46 22.61
C HIS A 152 -27.02 16.09 23.32
N ASP A 153 -26.05 15.21 23.13
CA ASP A 153 -26.03 13.85 23.66
C ASP A 153 -25.44 13.83 25.09
N HIS A 154 -24.40 14.64 25.35
CA HIS A 154 -23.64 14.55 26.60
C HIS A 154 -23.92 15.72 27.55
N ASN A 155 -24.68 15.42 28.61
CA ASN A 155 -24.94 16.32 29.74
C ASN A 155 -23.67 16.57 30.58
N CYS A 156 -23.60 17.73 31.23
CA CYS A 156 -22.63 17.95 32.30
C CYS A 156 -22.89 16.96 33.45
N THR A 157 -21.84 16.31 33.94
CA THR A 157 -21.96 15.39 35.09
C THR A 157 -22.05 16.17 36.41
N GLY A 158 -23.04 15.85 37.25
CA GLY A 158 -23.29 16.49 38.56
C GLY A 158 -24.52 17.39 38.57
N ASP A 159 -24.83 17.97 39.75
CA ASP A 159 -26.06 18.75 39.93
C ASP A 159 -25.92 20.20 39.42
N SER A 160 -26.99 20.74 38.85
CA SER A 160 -27.08 22.14 38.40
C SER A 160 -27.46 23.12 39.52
N GLN A 161 -27.88 22.59 40.67
CA GLN A 161 -28.32 23.35 41.84
C GLN A 161 -27.72 22.75 43.10
N GLU A 162 -27.37 23.62 44.04
CA GLU A 162 -26.89 23.24 45.36
C GLU A 162 -27.70 24.01 46.41
N ILE A 163 -28.17 23.29 47.43
CA ILE A 163 -28.96 23.84 48.53
C ILE A 163 -28.21 23.55 49.82
N THR A 164 -28.04 24.57 50.66
CA THR A 164 -27.43 24.40 51.98
C THR A 164 -28.21 25.18 53.04
N THR A 165 -28.01 24.83 54.30
CA THR A 165 -28.64 25.49 55.44
C THR A 165 -27.94 26.82 55.76
N CYS A 166 -28.72 27.81 56.17
CA CYS A 166 -28.23 29.10 56.64
C CYS A 166 -28.88 29.47 57.97
N THR A 167 -28.09 30.10 58.85
CA THR A 167 -28.54 30.65 60.13
C THR A 167 -28.23 32.15 60.13
N ILE A 168 -29.22 32.98 60.43
CA ILE A 168 -29.08 34.44 60.54
C ILE A 168 -28.89 34.85 61.99
#